data_AF-A0A6A5Y924-F1
#
_entry.id   AF-A0A6A5Y924-F1
#
_cell.length_a   1.000
_cell.length_b   1.000
_cell.length_c   1.000
_cell.angle_alpha   90.00
_cell.angle_beta   90.00
_cell.angle_gamma   90.00
#
_symmetry.space_group_name_H-M   'P 1'
#
loop_
_entity.id
_entity.type
_entity.pdbx_description
1 polymer ?
#
loop_
_entity_poly.entity_id
_entity_poly.type
_entity_poly.pdbx_seq_one_letter_code
_entity_poly.pdbx_strand_id
1 'polypeptide(L)'
;MQPGQQKRISDIASKLDIEGNISYEHEAILNERLVLAFSSFPRRTKKIDRIHVSAVERSMRKKASIIYKEVLRCAPHQLIPVILAISPWACKRFNVREYLAQERRAFSALNRSIQNVLDYVARIHGFDQEAASHQWINTLFPQGANSQGTSMKRANKMQQIKGSRDR
;
A
#
# COMPACT_ATOMS: atom_id res chain seq x y z
N MET A 1 1.68 -22.68 -8.77
CA MET A 1 1.11 -21.39 -9.26
C MET A 1 0.45 -21.57 -10.64
N GLN A 2 -0.62 -20.82 -11.01
CA GLN A 2 -1.03 -20.78 -12.42
C GLN A 2 0.01 -19.98 -13.21
N PRO A 3 0.65 -20.55 -14.25
CA PRO A 3 1.75 -19.88 -14.98
C PRO A 3 1.38 -18.50 -15.52
N GLY A 4 0.08 -18.25 -15.78
CA GLY A 4 -0.40 -16.94 -16.23
C GLY A 4 -0.28 -15.81 -15.20
N GLN A 5 -0.24 -16.09 -13.89
CA GLN A 5 -0.22 -15.03 -12.86
C GLN A 5 1.13 -14.32 -12.77
N GLN A 6 2.22 -15.09 -12.69
CA GLN A 6 3.56 -14.50 -12.64
C GLN A 6 3.91 -13.77 -13.92
N LYS A 7 3.52 -14.32 -15.07
CA LYS A 7 3.67 -13.63 -16.35
C LYS A 7 2.99 -12.25 -16.28
N ARG A 8 1.74 -12.19 -15.82
CA ARG A 8 1.01 -10.92 -15.67
C ARG A 8 1.67 -9.95 -14.70
N ILE A 9 2.17 -10.41 -13.55
CA ILE A 9 2.89 -9.57 -12.59
C ILE A 9 4.15 -9.00 -13.26
N SER A 10 4.93 -9.85 -13.94
CA SER A 10 6.15 -9.46 -14.66
C SER A 10 5.87 -8.51 -15.83
N ASP A 11 4.75 -8.69 -16.53
CA ASP A 11 4.35 -7.82 -17.64
C ASP A 11 3.99 -6.42 -17.12
N ILE A 12 3.20 -6.34 -16.03
CA ILE A 12 2.88 -5.07 -15.38
C ILE A 12 4.13 -4.40 -14.81
N ALA A 13 5.00 -5.18 -14.16
CA ALA A 13 6.27 -4.68 -13.66
C ALA A 13 7.08 -4.04 -14.80
N SER A 14 7.26 -4.75 -15.92
CA SER A 14 8.00 -4.23 -17.07
C SER A 14 7.37 -2.96 -17.65
N LYS A 15 6.03 -2.88 -17.71
CA LYS A 15 5.33 -1.66 -18.14
C LYS A 15 5.58 -0.48 -17.22
N LEU A 16 5.49 -0.68 -15.90
CA LEU A 16 5.76 0.37 -14.92
C LEU A 16 7.20 0.89 -15.01
N ASP A 17 8.16 0.01 -15.31
CA ASP A 17 9.58 0.36 -15.48
C ASP A 17 9.81 1.18 -16.76
N ILE A 18 9.17 0.79 -17.87
CA ILE A 18 9.30 1.46 -19.18
C ILE A 18 8.56 2.81 -19.20
N GLU A 19 7.29 2.81 -18.77
CA GLU A 19 6.40 3.98 -18.88
C GLU A 19 6.63 4.99 -17.75
N GLY A 20 7.10 4.51 -16.59
CA GLY A 20 7.23 5.33 -15.40
C GLY A 20 5.90 5.94 -14.95
N ASN A 21 4.76 5.34 -15.25
CA ASN A 21 3.48 5.85 -14.76
C ASN A 21 2.47 4.72 -14.55
N ILE A 22 1.40 5.05 -13.82
CA ILE A 22 0.23 4.18 -13.70
C ILE A 22 -0.78 4.64 -14.73
N SER A 23 -1.11 3.77 -15.69
CA SER A 23 -2.22 4.01 -16.62
C SER A 23 -3.54 4.27 -15.87
N TYR A 24 -4.39 5.12 -16.43
CA TYR A 24 -5.72 5.45 -15.89
C TYR A 24 -6.57 4.21 -15.59
N GLU A 25 -6.50 3.17 -16.43
CA GLU A 25 -7.20 1.90 -16.21
C GLU A 25 -6.76 1.23 -14.89
N HIS A 26 -5.47 1.34 -14.56
CA HIS A 26 -4.90 0.76 -13.36
C HIS A 26 -5.15 1.62 -12.12
N GLU A 27 -5.44 2.91 -12.25
CA GLU A 27 -5.61 3.82 -11.12
C GLU A 27 -6.82 3.42 -10.25
N ALA A 28 -7.96 3.11 -10.88
CA ALA A 28 -9.15 2.67 -10.15
C ALA A 28 -8.92 1.35 -9.40
N ILE A 29 -8.24 0.40 -10.05
CA ILE A 29 -7.88 -0.90 -9.47
C ILE A 29 -6.89 -0.73 -8.32
N LEU A 30 -5.88 0.12 -8.52
CA LEU A 30 -4.87 0.42 -7.54
C LEU A 30 -5.50 1.05 -6.30
N ASN A 31 -6.36 2.04 -6.50
CA ASN A 31 -7.06 2.72 -5.43
C ASN A 31 -7.89 1.73 -4.59
N GLU A 32 -8.75 0.93 -5.23
CA GLU A 32 -9.56 -0.07 -4.54
C GLU A 32 -8.70 -1.06 -3.73
N ARG A 33 -7.61 -1.57 -4.33
CA ARG A 33 -6.83 -2.65 -3.73
C ARG A 33 -5.79 -2.17 -2.72
N LEU A 34 -5.28 -0.95 -2.82
CA LEU A 34 -4.45 -0.35 -1.77
C LEU A 34 -5.24 -0.19 -0.48
N VAL A 35 -6.51 0.22 -0.60
CA VAL A 35 -7.42 0.22 0.54
C VAL A 35 -7.53 -1.18 1.13
N LEU A 36 -7.65 -2.24 0.33
CA LEU A 36 -7.66 -3.62 0.86
C LEU A 36 -6.34 -4.03 1.53
N ALA A 37 -5.19 -3.56 1.01
CA ALA A 37 -3.88 -3.87 1.55
C ALA A 37 -3.64 -3.20 2.91
N PHE A 38 -4.01 -1.92 3.05
CA PHE A 38 -3.68 -1.11 4.23
C PHE A 38 -4.83 -0.95 5.23
N SER A 39 -6.09 -1.15 4.84
CA SER A 39 -7.21 -1.06 5.77
C SER A 39 -7.15 -2.13 6.84
N SER A 40 -7.27 -1.71 8.09
CA SER A 40 -7.59 -2.57 9.22
C SER A 40 -9.07 -2.98 9.10
N PHE A 41 -9.35 -4.20 8.66
CA PHE A 41 -10.73 -4.71 8.62
C PHE A 41 -11.30 -4.71 10.04
N PRO A 42 -12.34 -3.90 10.33
CA PRO A 42 -12.90 -3.88 11.67
C PRO A 42 -13.43 -5.27 12.01
N ARG A 43 -13.03 -5.81 13.16
CA ARG A 43 -13.66 -6.99 13.74
C ARG A 43 -15.10 -6.56 14.07
N ARG A 44 -16.08 -6.94 13.24
CA ARG A 44 -17.48 -6.63 13.53
C ARG A 44 -17.86 -7.30 14.86
N THR A 45 -18.18 -6.46 15.84
CA THR A 45 -19.10 -6.78 16.93
C THR A 45 -20.40 -7.30 16.31
N LYS A 46 -20.90 -8.40 16.85
CA LYS A 46 -22.01 -9.18 16.32
C LYS A 46 -23.27 -8.31 16.13
N LYS A 47 -23.62 -7.96 14.88
CA LYS A 47 -25.01 -7.73 14.48
C LYS A 47 -25.28 -8.46 13.18
N ILE A 48 -26.25 -9.36 13.30
CA ILE A 48 -26.80 -10.30 12.34
C ILE A 48 -27.61 -9.47 11.31
N ASP A 49 -27.74 -10.03 10.10
CA ASP A 49 -28.55 -9.60 8.95
C ASP A 49 -27.82 -8.93 7.78
N ARG A 50 -27.99 -9.56 6.59
CA ARG A 50 -27.26 -9.46 5.30
C ARG A 50 -25.99 -10.31 5.20
N ILE A 51 -26.11 -11.64 5.35
CA ILE A 51 -24.99 -12.49 5.78
C ILE A 51 -24.22 -13.20 4.65
N HIS A 52 -24.81 -13.60 3.52
CA HIS A 52 -24.09 -14.53 2.61
C HIS A 52 -23.19 -13.87 1.54
N VAL A 53 -23.74 -12.97 0.69
CA VAL A 53 -22.95 -12.27 -0.35
C VAL A 53 -21.86 -11.41 0.29
N SER A 54 -22.19 -10.70 1.37
CA SER A 54 -21.23 -9.90 2.12
C SER A 54 -20.15 -10.73 2.83
N ALA A 55 -20.45 -11.98 3.24
CA ALA A 55 -19.46 -12.86 3.86
C ALA A 55 -18.45 -13.38 2.85
N VAL A 56 -18.90 -13.76 1.65
CA VAL A 56 -18.01 -14.22 0.57
C VAL A 56 -17.06 -13.08 0.17
N GLU A 57 -17.59 -11.90 -0.12
CA GLU A 57 -16.78 -10.72 -0.47
C GLU A 57 -15.80 -10.35 0.65
N ARG A 58 -16.26 -10.32 1.90
CA ARG A 58 -15.39 -10.06 3.06
C ARG A 58 -14.28 -11.09 3.18
N SER A 59 -14.59 -12.37 2.97
CA SER A 59 -13.61 -13.45 2.98
C SER A 59 -12.57 -13.27 1.87
N MET A 60 -12.98 -12.87 0.67
CA MET A 60 -12.05 -12.58 -0.43
C MET A 60 -11.15 -11.39 -0.11
N ARG A 61 -11.72 -10.28 0.40
CA ARG A 61 -10.97 -9.09 0.80
C ARG A 61 -9.95 -9.39 1.90
N LYS A 62 -10.33 -10.19 2.90
CA LYS A 62 -9.42 -10.63 3.97
C LYS A 62 -8.26 -11.45 3.42
N LYS A 63 -8.53 -12.40 2.51
CA LYS A 63 -7.47 -13.20 1.86
C LYS A 63 -6.54 -12.33 1.01
N ALA A 64 -7.10 -11.39 0.24
CA ALA A 64 -6.32 -10.45 -0.55
C ALA A 64 -5.38 -9.62 0.33
N SER A 65 -5.90 -9.05 1.41
CA SER A 65 -5.11 -8.27 2.38
C SER A 65 -3.95 -9.08 2.97
N ILE A 66 -4.17 -10.35 3.32
CA ILE A 66 -3.10 -11.23 3.84
C ILE A 66 -1.98 -11.37 2.81
N ILE A 67 -2.32 -11.64 1.56
CA ILE A 67 -1.34 -11.81 0.47
C ILE A 67 -0.60 -10.51 0.19
N TYR A 68 -1.31 -9.39 0.10
CA TYR A 68 -0.69 -8.08 -0.13
C TYR A 68 0.28 -7.72 1.00
N LYS A 69 -0.09 -7.98 2.26
CA LYS A 69 0.81 -7.76 3.41
C LYS A 69 2.02 -8.69 3.41
N GLU A 70 1.86 -9.94 2.97
CA GLU A 70 2.97 -10.88 2.89
C GLU A 70 3.95 -10.49 1.78
N VAL A 71 3.44 -10.09 0.61
CA VAL A 71 4.28 -9.54 -0.48
C VAL A 71 4.95 -8.25 -0.03
N LEU A 72 4.22 -7.33 0.60
CA LEU A 72 4.78 -6.09 1.13
C LEU A 72 5.96 -6.36 2.08
N ARG A 73 5.84 -7.36 2.95
CA ARG A 73 6.88 -7.72 3.92
C ARG A 73 8.12 -8.33 3.27
N CYS A 74 7.95 -9.16 2.24
CA CYS A 74 9.03 -9.96 1.66
C CYS A 74 9.66 -9.34 0.40
N ALA A 75 8.86 -8.64 -0.41
CA ALA A 75 9.23 -8.04 -1.69
C ALA A 75 8.40 -6.76 -1.93
N PRO A 76 8.64 -5.67 -1.17
CA PRO A 76 7.84 -4.45 -1.22
C PRO A 76 7.77 -3.82 -2.61
N HIS A 77 8.85 -3.94 -3.39
CA HIS A 77 8.94 -3.49 -4.79
C HIS A 77 7.96 -4.19 -5.74
N GLN A 78 7.54 -5.41 -5.41
CA GLN A 78 6.56 -6.16 -6.18
C GLN A 78 5.11 -5.83 -5.78
N LEU A 79 4.88 -5.03 -4.74
CA LEU A 79 3.53 -4.81 -4.23
C LEU A 79 2.60 -4.20 -5.27
N ILE A 80 3.06 -3.18 -6.01
CA ILE A 80 2.21 -2.51 -7.03
C ILE A 80 1.91 -3.48 -8.20
N PRO A 81 2.91 -4.10 -8.86
CA PRO A 81 2.64 -5.10 -9.89
C PRO A 81 1.71 -6.22 -9.42
N VAL A 82 1.92 -6.73 -8.20
CA VAL A 82 1.06 -7.76 -7.59
C VAL A 82 -0.36 -7.27 -7.39
N ILE A 83 -0.52 -6.08 -6.80
CA ILE A 83 -1.84 -5.50 -6.56
C ILE A 83 -2.57 -5.29 -7.87
N LEU A 84 -1.92 -4.86 -8.95
CA LEU A 84 -2.57 -4.66 -10.24
C LEU A 84 -2.90 -6.00 -10.94
N ALA A 85 -1.97 -6.96 -10.92
CA ALA A 85 -2.12 -8.23 -11.62
C ALA A 85 -3.12 -9.19 -10.96
N ILE A 86 -3.22 -9.18 -9.63
CA ILE A 86 -3.94 -10.20 -8.86
C ILE A 86 -5.25 -9.67 -8.29
N SER A 87 -6.36 -10.24 -8.76
CA SER A 87 -7.68 -9.96 -8.20
C SER A 87 -7.89 -10.57 -6.81
N PRO A 88 -8.82 -10.04 -5.99
CA PRO A 88 -9.13 -10.63 -4.69
C PRO A 88 -9.53 -12.11 -4.75
N TRP A 89 -10.14 -12.54 -5.84
CA TRP A 89 -10.46 -13.96 -6.05
C TRP A 89 -9.22 -14.79 -6.35
N ALA A 90 -8.34 -14.28 -7.21
CA ALA A 90 -7.08 -14.93 -7.56
C ALA A 90 -6.16 -15.17 -6.34
N CYS A 91 -6.26 -14.31 -5.32
CA CYS A 91 -5.59 -14.47 -4.03
C CYS A 91 -5.94 -15.81 -3.33
N LYS A 92 -7.07 -16.46 -3.60
CA LYS A 92 -7.39 -17.76 -2.98
C LYS A 92 -6.44 -18.89 -3.37
N ARG A 93 -5.86 -18.80 -4.57
CA ARG A 93 -4.99 -19.82 -5.17
C ARG A 93 -3.54 -19.35 -5.27
N PHE A 94 -3.27 -18.12 -4.85
CA PHE A 94 -1.94 -17.54 -4.92
C PHE A 94 -1.09 -18.08 -3.79
N ASN A 95 0.09 -18.62 -4.13
CA ASN A 95 1.07 -19.10 -3.17
C ASN A 95 2.22 -18.10 -3.12
N VAL A 96 2.24 -17.27 -2.07
CA VAL A 96 3.25 -16.21 -1.91
C VAL A 96 4.65 -16.81 -1.80
N ARG A 97 4.82 -17.93 -1.10
CA ARG A 97 6.14 -18.57 -0.93
C ARG A 97 6.71 -19.09 -2.25
N GLU A 98 5.88 -19.75 -3.04
CA GLU A 98 6.28 -20.24 -4.37
C GLU A 98 6.62 -19.07 -5.30
N TYR A 99 5.80 -18.01 -5.29
CA TYR A 99 6.05 -16.79 -6.04
C TYR A 99 7.39 -16.15 -5.68
N LEU A 100 7.67 -15.95 -4.39
CA LEU A 100 8.91 -15.34 -3.92
C LEU A 100 10.14 -16.21 -4.22
N ALA A 101 10.02 -17.54 -4.22
CA ALA A 101 11.13 -18.43 -4.57
C ALA A 101 11.55 -18.34 -6.05
N GLN A 102 10.62 -17.92 -6.92
CA GLN A 102 10.87 -17.77 -8.36
C GLN A 102 11.23 -16.34 -8.74
N GLU A 103 11.05 -15.38 -7.83
CA GLU A 103 11.35 -13.98 -8.07
C GLU A 103 12.87 -13.77 -8.14
N ARG A 104 13.35 -13.28 -9.28
CA ARG A 104 14.79 -13.10 -9.55
C ARG A 104 15.20 -11.63 -9.70
N ARG A 105 14.25 -10.68 -9.65
CA ARG A 105 14.55 -9.28 -9.96
C ARG A 105 14.17 -8.33 -8.82
N ALA A 106 15.11 -7.45 -8.51
CA ALA A 106 14.80 -6.19 -7.85
C ALA A 106 14.22 -5.24 -8.90
N PHE A 107 13.11 -4.58 -8.56
CA PHE A 107 12.57 -3.51 -9.39
C PHE A 107 13.53 -2.31 -9.33
N SER A 108 13.64 -1.54 -10.41
CA SER A 108 14.26 -0.22 -10.37
C SER A 108 13.47 0.68 -9.40
N ALA A 109 14.08 1.77 -8.92
CA ALA A 109 13.34 2.71 -8.08
C ALA A 109 12.15 3.27 -8.88
N LEU A 110 10.94 3.17 -8.32
CA LEU A 110 9.75 3.73 -8.94
C LEU A 110 9.90 5.25 -9.05
N ASN A 111 9.31 5.85 -10.09
CA ASN A 111 9.48 7.27 -10.32
C ASN A 111 8.56 8.15 -9.45
N ARG A 112 8.84 9.45 -9.41
CA ARG A 112 8.10 10.44 -8.61
C ARG A 112 6.61 10.56 -8.98
N SER A 113 6.24 10.27 -10.22
CA SER A 113 4.83 10.30 -10.66
C SER A 113 4.01 9.25 -9.91
N ILE A 114 4.54 8.02 -9.85
CA ILE A 114 3.92 6.93 -9.10
C ILE A 114 3.84 7.27 -7.61
N GLN A 115 4.89 7.87 -7.05
CA GLN A 115 4.87 8.34 -5.65
C GLN A 115 3.70 9.30 -5.38
N ASN A 116 3.48 10.30 -6.24
CA ASN A 116 2.40 11.26 -6.07
C ASN A 116 1.01 10.60 -6.08
N VAL A 117 0.79 9.61 -6.95
CA VAL A 117 -0.46 8.84 -7.00
C VAL A 117 -0.67 8.08 -5.69
N LEU A 118 0.38 7.43 -5.18
CA LEU A 118 0.30 6.67 -3.93
C LEU A 118 0.04 7.59 -2.73
N ASP A 119 0.72 8.73 -2.65
CA ASP A 119 0.51 9.73 -1.59
C ASP A 119 -0.89 10.35 -1.65
N TYR A 120 -1.44 10.52 -2.85
CA TYR A 120 -2.82 10.96 -3.03
C TYR A 120 -3.81 9.90 -2.49
N VAL A 121 -3.68 8.65 -2.93
CA VAL A 121 -4.54 7.53 -2.47
C VAL A 121 -4.44 7.34 -0.95
N ALA A 122 -3.23 7.40 -0.39
CA ALA A 122 -2.99 7.24 1.04
C ALA A 122 -3.73 8.30 1.87
N ARG A 123 -3.67 9.56 1.44
CA ARG A 123 -4.36 10.67 2.10
C ARG A 123 -5.87 10.57 1.99
N ILE A 124 -6.40 10.26 0.81
CA ILE A 124 -7.85 10.11 0.59
C ILE A 124 -8.45 9.03 1.48
N HIS A 125 -7.70 7.94 1.72
CA HIS A 125 -8.17 6.80 2.51
C HIS A 125 -7.65 6.78 3.95
N GLY A 126 -6.90 7.80 4.37
CA GLY A 126 -6.40 7.97 5.74
C GLY A 126 -5.45 6.87 6.22
N PHE A 127 -4.80 6.17 5.29
CA PHE A 127 -3.77 5.17 5.64
C PHE A 127 -2.35 5.74 5.54
N ASP A 128 -2.20 7.01 5.17
CA ASP A 128 -0.93 7.76 5.29
C ASP A 128 -0.40 7.75 6.72
N GLN A 129 -1.27 7.68 7.73
CA GLN A 129 -0.87 7.59 9.14
C GLN A 129 -0.44 6.18 9.59
N GLU A 130 -0.65 5.15 8.76
CA GLU A 130 -0.32 3.77 9.09
C GLU A 130 1.18 3.52 8.92
N ALA A 131 1.85 3.02 9.97
CA ALA A 131 3.29 2.75 9.94
C ALA A 131 3.72 1.81 8.79
N ALA A 132 2.86 0.85 8.44
CA ALA A 132 3.08 -0.04 7.31
C ALA A 132 3.08 0.68 5.96
N SER A 133 2.29 1.75 5.80
CA SER A 133 2.26 2.56 4.60
C SER A 133 3.55 3.38 4.46
N HIS A 134 3.99 4.04 5.54
CA HIS A 134 5.26 4.77 5.56
C HIS A 134 6.46 3.87 5.27
N GLN A 135 6.54 2.70 5.91
CA GLN A 135 7.62 1.75 5.67
C GLN A 135 7.66 1.32 4.20
N TRP A 136 6.50 1.05 3.63
CA TRP A 136 6.38 0.67 2.22
C TRP A 136 6.85 1.79 1.27
N ILE A 137 6.31 3.00 1.43
CA ILE A 137 6.66 4.16 0.60
C ILE A 137 8.16 4.44 0.68
N ASN A 138 8.74 4.43 1.87
CA ASN A 138 10.18 4.65 2.04
C ASN A 138 11.03 3.55 1.39
N THR A 139 10.51 2.32 1.29
CA THR A 139 11.22 1.23 0.62
C THR A 139 11.14 1.33 -0.91
N LEU A 140 10.00 1.79 -1.43
CA LEU A 140 9.79 1.99 -2.87
C LEU A 140 10.48 3.23 -3.42
N PHE A 141 10.54 4.28 -2.61
CA PHE A 141 11.11 5.57 -2.94
C PHE A 141 12.12 5.93 -1.85
N PRO A 142 13.27 5.24 -1.81
CA PRO A 142 14.33 5.60 -0.89
C PRO A 142 14.71 7.04 -1.21
N GLN A 143 14.27 7.97 -0.35
CA GLN A 143 14.71 9.34 -0.45
C GLN A 143 16.22 9.27 -0.29
N GLY A 144 16.96 9.55 -1.37
CA GLY A 144 18.40 9.77 -1.27
C GLY A 144 18.61 10.71 -0.08
N ALA A 145 19.59 10.40 0.77
CA ALA A 145 19.76 10.82 2.17
C ALA A 145 19.66 12.33 2.54
N ASN A 146 19.13 13.18 1.66
CA ASN A 146 19.09 14.63 1.73
C ASN A 146 17.68 15.20 2.00
N SER A 147 16.68 14.38 2.32
CA SER A 147 15.31 14.85 2.60
C SER A 147 14.87 14.68 4.06
N GLN A 148 15.82 14.71 5.00
CA GLN A 148 15.50 15.00 6.40
C GLN A 148 15.17 16.49 6.52
N GLY A 149 13.89 16.86 6.41
CA GLY A 149 13.57 18.27 6.42
C GLY A 149 12.12 18.66 6.51
N THR A 150 11.25 17.88 7.17
CA THR A 150 10.07 18.43 7.88
C THR A 150 9.44 17.32 8.74
N SER A 151 10.18 16.88 9.76
CA SER A 151 9.53 16.31 10.94
C SER A 151 8.80 17.46 11.63
N MET A 152 7.47 17.44 11.60
CA MET A 152 6.63 18.33 12.41
C MET A 152 6.94 18.09 13.90
N LYS A 153 7.95 18.80 14.42
CA LYS A 153 7.99 19.17 15.83
C LYS A 153 6.92 20.24 16.02
N ARG A 154 5.71 19.78 16.35
CA ARG A 154 4.65 20.63 16.88
C ARG A 154 5.13 21.16 18.23
N ALA A 155 5.71 22.35 18.20
CA ALA A 155 6.11 23.09 19.38
C ALA A 155 4.85 23.44 20.17
N ASN A 156 4.69 22.84 21.35
CA ASN A 156 3.74 23.29 22.35
C ASN A 156 4.57 23.90 23.49
N LYS A 157 4.93 25.17 23.35
CA LYS A 157 5.43 26.01 24.45
C LYS A 157 4.58 27.27 24.49
N MET A 158 3.38 27.11 25.04
CA MET A 158 2.52 28.23 25.44
C MET A 158 2.74 28.50 26.92
N GLN A 159 2.77 29.81 27.24
CA GLN A 159 2.70 30.44 28.57
C GLN A 159 4.02 30.68 29.31
N GLN A 160 4.66 31.81 29.00
CA GLN A 160 4.99 32.80 30.02
C GLN A 160 4.62 34.19 29.49
N ILE A 161 3.50 34.73 29.97
CA ILE A 161 3.17 36.15 29.82
C ILE A 161 3.49 36.83 31.15
N LYS A 162 4.56 37.63 31.10
CA LYS A 162 4.83 38.87 31.83
C LYS A 162 3.84 39.25 32.94
N GLY A 163 4.33 39.25 34.18
CA GLY A 163 3.87 40.12 35.26
C GLY A 163 5.05 40.96 35.74
N SER A 164 5.24 42.15 35.17
CA SER A 164 6.15 43.18 35.71
C SER A 164 5.46 44.54 35.58
N ARG A 165 4.90 44.98 36.70
CA ARG A 165 4.43 46.33 37.08
C ARG A 165 3.91 46.17 38.51
N ASP A 166 4.21 46.99 39.52
CA ASP A 166 4.78 48.33 39.57
C ASP A 166 5.55 48.48 40.90
N ARG A 167 6.51 49.42 40.91
CA ARG A 167 6.92 50.15 42.12
C ARG A 167 6.03 51.36 42.26
#